data_AF-Q0DAX8-F1
#
_entry.id   AF-Q0DAX8-F1
#
_cell.length_a   1.000
_cell.length_b   1.000
_cell.length_c   1.000
_cell.angle_alpha   90.00
_cell.angle_beta   90.00
_cell.angle_gamma   90.00
#
_symmetry.space_group_name_H-M   'P 1'
#
loop_
_entity.id
_entity.type
_entity.pdbx_description
1 polymer ?
#
loop_
_entity_poly.entity_id
_entity_poly.type
_entity_poly.pdbx_seq_one_letter_code
_entity_poly.pdbx_strand_id
1 'polypeptide(L)'
;MAAKAAALSSSPFVSSRRLSSPAASLRARTPRCVMGSEQVRVVVEEEGKTKKRMGVAEPRSAPPAVWTPRAPAQEARLAALRTDGRDSRLKIFSGTANRPLAQEIASYLGVDLGKVLIKRFADGEIYVQLQESVRGCDVFLVQPTCSPVNENLMELFVMIDACRRASARSITVVIPYFGYARADRKAQGREAITAKLSANLLTEAGSDRVIVCDIHSTQALGYFDIPVDHIHGQPVILDYLASKTISKDLVVVSPDVGGVVRARAFAKKLSDAPLAIVDKRRQGHNMSEVMHLIGDVKGKVAIMVDDMIDTAGTITSAAALLKQEGAEAVYACSTHAVFRFGSWFIVTSMIHVIVLIHWLVAKEPCYGMIRQIGFMFDQYKNDRVEQ
;
A
#
# COMPACT_ATOMS: atom_id res chain seq x y z
N MET A 1 31.80 -27.91 -50.93
CA MET A 1 33.08 -27.30 -51.36
C MET A 1 33.24 -26.00 -50.58
N ALA A 2 34.01 -25.99 -49.49
CA ALA A 2 35.43 -25.59 -49.43
C ALA A 2 35.62 -24.11 -49.86
N ALA A 3 35.77 -23.11 -48.99
CA ALA A 3 36.81 -22.76 -48.01
C ALA A 3 37.89 -21.80 -48.54
N LYS A 4 38.34 -20.88 -47.65
CA LYS A 4 39.52 -19.96 -47.65
C LYS A 4 39.35 -18.58 -48.31
N ALA A 5 39.94 -17.47 -47.83
CA ALA A 5 40.81 -17.12 -46.68
C ALA A 5 40.86 -15.56 -46.60
N ALA A 6 40.75 -14.94 -45.41
CA ALA A 6 41.82 -14.34 -44.57
C ALA A 6 42.57 -13.11 -45.14
N ALA A 7 42.51 -11.99 -44.41
CA ALA A 7 43.63 -11.03 -44.26
C ALA A 7 43.50 -10.22 -42.94
N LEU A 8 44.61 -10.16 -42.21
CA LEU A 8 44.85 -9.53 -40.91
C LEU A 8 45.62 -8.20 -41.09
N SER A 9 45.45 -7.24 -40.17
CA SER A 9 46.50 -6.34 -39.63
C SER A 9 45.93 -5.64 -38.36
N SER A 10 46.35 -5.97 -37.13
CA SER A 10 47.57 -5.62 -36.37
C SER A 10 47.65 -4.17 -35.86
N SER A 11 47.29 -4.05 -34.57
CA SER A 11 47.56 -3.12 -33.44
C SER A 11 48.76 -2.12 -33.51
N PRO A 12 48.85 -1.08 -32.62
CA PRO A 12 49.21 -1.21 -31.19
C PRO A 12 48.37 -0.30 -30.24
N PHE A 13 47.90 -0.77 -29.08
CA PHE A 13 48.57 -0.75 -27.77
C PHE A 13 49.32 0.57 -27.43
N VAL A 14 48.71 1.41 -26.59
CA VAL A 14 49.42 2.36 -25.70
C VAL A 14 48.90 2.21 -24.28
N SER A 15 49.85 1.98 -23.39
CA SER A 15 49.73 1.66 -21.97
C SER A 15 49.84 2.91 -21.09
N SER A 16 49.17 2.83 -19.94
CA SER A 16 49.51 3.43 -18.63
C SER A 16 49.67 4.95 -18.50
N ARG A 17 48.78 5.54 -17.69
CA ARG A 17 49.20 6.42 -16.57
C ARG A 17 48.28 6.20 -15.37
N ARG A 18 48.85 5.57 -14.33
CA ARG A 18 48.38 5.70 -12.95
C ARG A 18 48.71 7.13 -12.51
N LEU A 19 47.73 7.85 -11.99
CA LEU A 19 47.96 9.02 -11.16
C LEU A 19 47.33 8.76 -9.80
N SER A 20 48.23 8.70 -8.82
CA SER A 20 48.01 8.54 -7.39
C SER A 20 47.31 9.74 -6.77
N SER A 21 46.47 9.45 -5.77
CA SER A 21 45.79 10.36 -4.86
C SER A 21 46.69 11.40 -4.18
N PRO A 22 46.09 12.49 -3.69
CA PRO A 22 46.37 13.01 -2.36
C PRO A 22 45.21 12.67 -1.42
N ALA A 23 45.56 12.07 -0.29
CA ALA A 23 44.67 11.79 0.83
C ALA A 23 44.11 13.10 1.42
N ALA A 24 42.78 13.22 1.46
CA ALA A 24 42.09 14.20 2.28
C ALA A 24 41.39 13.46 3.42
N SER A 25 41.95 13.60 4.62
CA SER A 25 41.39 13.12 5.88
C SER A 25 40.06 13.83 6.17
N LEU A 26 38.93 13.16 6.01
CA LEU A 26 37.69 13.54 6.67
C LEU A 26 37.37 12.55 7.78
N ARG A 27 37.36 13.09 8.99
CA ARG A 27 37.08 12.43 10.26
C ARG A 27 35.76 11.64 10.19
N ALA A 28 35.84 10.34 10.43
CA ALA A 28 34.68 9.54 10.81
C ALA A 28 34.11 10.11 12.12
N ARG A 29 32.98 10.83 12.03
CA ARG A 29 32.14 11.11 13.19
C ARG A 29 31.22 9.92 13.38
N THR A 30 31.58 9.06 14.33
CA THR A 30 30.64 8.11 14.91
C THR A 30 29.47 8.88 15.54
N PRO A 31 28.20 8.55 15.25
CA PRO A 31 27.12 9.03 16.10
C PRO A 31 27.27 8.32 17.45
N ARG A 32 27.65 9.08 18.48
CA ARG A 32 27.51 8.66 19.87
C ARG A 32 26.03 8.42 20.12
N CYS A 33 25.67 7.15 20.26
CA CYS A 33 24.43 6.73 20.90
C CYS A 33 24.49 7.23 22.36
N VAL A 34 23.77 8.31 22.66
CA VAL A 34 23.49 8.70 24.05
C VAL A 34 22.29 7.86 24.45
N MET A 35 22.56 6.71 25.06
CA MET A 35 21.57 5.92 25.76
C MET A 35 21.07 6.76 26.94
N GLY A 36 19.94 7.43 26.76
CA GLY A 36 19.14 7.96 27.85
C GLY A 36 18.66 6.78 28.68
N SER A 37 19.30 6.56 29.82
CA SER A 37 18.88 5.60 30.83
C SER A 37 17.66 6.17 31.53
N GLU A 38 16.46 5.80 31.08
CA GLU A 38 15.28 5.90 31.94
C GLU A 38 15.47 4.90 33.09
N GLN A 39 15.89 5.43 34.23
CA GLN A 39 15.90 4.71 35.49
C GLN A 39 14.46 4.33 35.83
N VAL A 40 14.14 3.04 35.66
CA VAL A 40 12.99 2.41 36.27
C VAL A 40 13.15 2.54 37.80
N ARG A 41 12.41 3.46 38.41
CA ARG A 41 12.26 3.51 39.87
C ARG A 41 11.40 2.32 40.28
N VAL A 42 12.06 1.29 40.78
CA VAL A 42 11.43 0.24 41.58
C VAL A 42 11.08 0.86 42.93
N VAL A 43 9.79 1.11 43.17
CA VAL A 43 9.29 1.44 44.51
C VAL A 43 9.15 0.12 45.26
N VAL A 44 10.03 -0.08 46.24
CA VAL A 44 9.91 -1.14 47.24
C VAL A 44 8.99 -0.59 48.32
N GLU A 45 7.75 -1.09 48.41
CA GLU A 45 6.89 -0.82 49.57
C GLU A 45 7.24 -1.80 50.70
N GLU A 46 7.69 -1.25 51.84
CA GLU A 46 7.88 -1.98 53.08
C GLU A 46 6.52 -2.28 53.74
N GLU A 47 6.29 -3.54 54.12
CA GLU A 47 5.11 -3.98 54.88
C GLU A 47 5.14 -3.46 56.33
N GLY A 48 4.45 -2.35 56.58
CA GLY A 48 4.09 -1.87 57.92
C GLY A 48 2.70 -2.35 58.35
N LYS A 49 2.64 -3.36 59.23
CA LYS A 49 1.42 -3.86 59.88
C LYS A 49 0.63 -2.73 60.57
N THR A 50 -0.61 -2.50 60.13
CA THR A 50 -1.66 -1.99 61.03
C THR A 50 -3.02 -2.60 60.70
N LYS A 51 -3.57 -3.36 61.67
CA LYS A 51 -4.88 -4.01 61.59
C LYS A 51 -6.00 -2.96 61.53
N LYS A 52 -6.89 -3.05 60.53
CA LYS A 52 -8.27 -2.55 60.65
C LYS A 52 -9.26 -3.47 59.92
N ARG A 53 -10.28 -3.83 60.69
CA ARG A 53 -11.45 -4.69 60.47
C ARG A 53 -11.90 -4.91 59.01
N MET A 54 -12.09 -6.20 58.68
CA MET A 54 -12.79 -6.66 57.47
C MET A 54 -14.29 -6.31 57.55
N GLY A 55 -14.80 -5.67 56.50
CA GLY A 55 -16.21 -5.69 56.12
C GLY A 55 -16.33 -6.47 54.81
N VAL A 56 -17.18 -7.50 54.80
CA VAL A 56 -17.46 -8.33 53.63
C VAL A 56 -18.38 -7.54 52.69
N ALA A 57 -17.98 -7.36 51.43
CA ALA A 57 -18.84 -6.84 50.36
C ALA A 57 -18.81 -7.83 49.18
N GLU A 58 -20.00 -8.28 48.78
CA GLU A 58 -20.23 -9.22 47.67
C GLU A 58 -19.75 -8.66 46.32
N PRO A 59 -19.26 -9.52 45.39
CA PRO A 59 -18.82 -9.05 44.08
C PRO A 59 -20.04 -8.78 43.18
N ARG A 60 -20.27 -7.50 42.86
CA ARG A 60 -21.21 -7.13 41.78
C ARG A 60 -20.61 -7.53 40.44
N SER A 61 -21.32 -8.40 39.73
CA SER A 61 -21.02 -8.82 38.35
C SER A 61 -20.99 -7.63 37.40
N ALA A 62 -19.85 -7.38 36.76
CA ALA A 62 -19.76 -6.46 35.63
C ALA A 62 -20.54 -7.02 34.42
N PRO A 63 -21.34 -6.22 33.70
CA PRO A 63 -21.99 -6.68 32.49
C PRO A 63 -20.96 -6.93 31.38
N PRO A 64 -21.25 -7.85 30.42
CA PRO A 64 -20.34 -8.15 29.33
C PRO A 64 -20.10 -6.90 28.48
N ALA A 65 -18.84 -6.66 28.11
CA ALA A 65 -18.44 -5.53 27.29
C ALA A 65 -19.12 -5.61 25.91
N VAL A 66 -20.17 -4.82 25.72
CA VAL A 66 -20.79 -4.58 24.43
C VAL A 66 -19.88 -3.60 23.68
N TRP A 67 -19.30 -4.05 22.58
CA TRP A 67 -18.56 -3.18 21.67
C TRP A 67 -19.55 -2.26 20.94
N THR A 68 -19.53 -0.97 21.27
CA THR A 68 -20.26 0.07 20.55
C THR A 68 -19.31 0.79 19.58
N PRO A 69 -19.65 0.93 18.29
CA PRO A 69 -18.86 1.74 17.36
C PRO A 69 -18.84 3.19 17.86
N ARG A 70 -17.64 3.74 18.07
CA ARG A 70 -17.47 5.17 18.38
C ARG A 70 -17.45 5.95 17.06
N ALA A 71 -18.43 6.81 16.82
CA ALA A 71 -18.35 7.87 15.82
C ALA A 71 -18.92 9.19 16.39
N PRO A 72 -18.37 10.39 16.06
CA PRO A 72 -17.09 10.68 15.41
C PRO A 72 -16.18 11.60 16.25
N ALA A 73 -14.95 11.13 16.54
CA ALA A 73 -13.84 12.02 16.89
C ALA A 73 -13.27 12.76 15.65
N GLN A 74 -13.80 12.46 14.45
CA GLN A 74 -13.36 12.99 13.16
C GLN A 74 -13.85 14.41 12.89
N GLU A 75 -15.12 14.72 13.19
CA GLU A 75 -15.67 16.07 12.93
C GLU A 75 -14.99 17.15 13.77
N ALA A 76 -14.71 16.87 15.04
CA ALA A 76 -13.95 17.77 15.90
C ALA A 76 -12.51 17.99 15.42
N ARG A 77 -11.90 16.97 14.80
CA ARG A 77 -10.54 17.02 14.24
C ARG A 77 -10.49 17.77 12.91
N LEU A 78 -11.53 17.65 12.09
CA LEU A 78 -11.73 18.41 10.84
C LEU A 78 -12.04 19.88 11.10
N ALA A 79 -12.82 20.19 12.14
CA ALA A 79 -13.09 21.57 12.56
C ALA A 79 -11.82 22.30 13.03
N ALA A 80 -10.89 21.59 13.66
CA ALA A 80 -9.60 22.13 14.10
C ALA A 80 -8.60 22.36 12.95
N LEU A 81 -8.83 21.79 11.76
CA LEU A 81 -8.01 21.98 10.56
C LEU A 81 -8.39 23.21 9.74
N ARG A 82 -9.45 23.94 10.12
CA ARG A 82 -9.82 25.21 9.47
C ARG A 82 -8.74 26.25 9.75
N THR A 83 -7.78 26.34 8.86
CA THR A 83 -6.75 27.38 8.91
C THR A 83 -7.38 28.70 8.48
N ASP A 84 -7.40 29.66 9.40
CA ASP A 84 -7.43 31.09 9.08
C ASP A 84 -6.43 31.36 7.95
N GLY A 85 -6.79 32.23 6.99
CA GLY A 85 -6.12 32.50 5.71
C GLY A 85 -4.66 32.99 5.74
N ARG A 86 -3.79 32.35 6.52
CA ARG A 86 -2.35 32.37 6.38
C ARG A 86 -1.98 31.29 5.38
N ASP A 87 -1.33 31.74 4.31
CA ASP A 87 -0.60 30.97 3.30
C ASP A 87 -0.21 29.57 3.79
N SER A 88 -1.07 28.59 3.53
CA SER A 88 -0.82 27.22 3.98
C SER A 88 0.43 26.76 3.26
N ARG A 89 1.50 26.51 4.02
CA ARG A 89 2.75 26.00 3.46
C ARG A 89 2.57 24.62 2.83
N LEU A 90 1.43 23.96 3.05
CA LEU A 90 1.06 22.69 2.47
C LEU A 90 0.47 22.90 1.07
N LYS A 91 1.05 22.23 0.07
CA LYS A 91 0.52 22.20 -1.30
C LYS A 91 0.37 20.75 -1.75
N ILE A 92 -0.79 20.41 -2.32
CA ILE A 92 -1.07 19.07 -2.84
C ILE A 92 -1.23 19.20 -4.34
N PHE A 93 -0.47 18.43 -5.12
CA PHE A 93 -0.65 18.32 -6.56
C PHE A 93 -0.96 16.87 -6.92
N SER A 94 -1.68 16.70 -8.03
CA SER A 94 -1.98 15.40 -8.60
C SER A 94 -1.32 15.28 -9.96
N GLY A 95 -0.79 14.09 -10.26
CA GLY A 95 -0.61 13.72 -11.65
C GLY A 95 -1.94 13.28 -12.28
N THR A 96 -1.84 12.67 -13.46
CA THR A 96 -2.97 12.21 -14.27
C THR A 96 -3.47 10.82 -13.88
N ALA A 97 -2.70 10.05 -13.09
CA ALA A 97 -3.01 8.64 -12.83
C ALA A 97 -4.29 8.44 -12.00
N ASN A 98 -4.55 9.33 -11.02
CA ASN A 98 -5.78 9.31 -10.23
C ASN A 98 -6.08 10.67 -9.57
N ARG A 99 -6.51 11.62 -10.40
CA ARG A 99 -6.92 12.96 -9.94
C ARG A 99 -8.13 12.95 -8.97
N PRO A 100 -9.15 12.10 -9.14
CA PRO A 100 -10.27 12.03 -8.19
C PRO A 100 -9.81 11.77 -6.75
N LEU A 101 -8.94 10.79 -6.54
CA LEU A 101 -8.37 10.51 -5.22
C LEU A 101 -7.64 11.72 -4.63
N ALA A 102 -6.79 12.38 -5.43
CA ALA A 102 -6.04 13.54 -4.97
C ALA A 102 -6.98 14.69 -4.56
N GLN A 103 -8.09 14.86 -5.29
CA GLN A 103 -9.13 15.82 -4.94
C GLN A 103 -9.84 15.45 -3.63
N GLU A 104 -10.12 14.17 -3.38
CA GLU A 104 -10.71 13.72 -2.12
C GLU A 104 -9.78 13.98 -0.93
N ILE A 105 -8.48 13.67 -1.07
CA ILE A 105 -7.46 13.96 -0.06
C ILE A 105 -7.42 15.47 0.23
N ALA A 106 -7.39 16.30 -0.80
CA ALA A 106 -7.35 17.75 -0.67
C ALA A 106 -8.60 18.30 0.03
N SER A 107 -9.78 17.86 -0.39
CA SER A 107 -11.06 18.23 0.21
C SER A 107 -11.15 17.83 1.69
N TYR A 108 -10.66 16.64 2.07
CA TYR A 108 -10.64 16.20 3.46
C TYR A 108 -9.71 17.05 4.34
N LEU A 109 -8.59 17.49 3.79
CA LEU A 109 -7.65 18.36 4.48
C LEU A 109 -8.08 19.84 4.47
N GLY A 110 -9.18 20.18 3.79
CA GLY A 110 -9.66 21.55 3.66
C GLY A 110 -8.74 22.43 2.82
N VAL A 111 -7.99 21.85 1.90
CA VAL A 111 -7.08 22.58 0.98
C VAL A 111 -7.50 22.38 -0.47
N ASP A 112 -7.23 23.38 -1.30
CA ASP A 112 -7.44 23.25 -2.74
C ASP A 112 -6.36 22.39 -3.39
N LEU A 113 -6.76 21.60 -4.39
CA LEU A 113 -5.81 20.86 -5.21
C LEU A 113 -5.04 21.85 -6.10
N GLY A 114 -3.72 21.78 -6.02
CA GLY A 114 -2.82 22.69 -6.70
C GLY A 114 -2.94 22.62 -8.22
N LYS A 115 -2.69 23.76 -8.87
CA LYS A 115 -2.83 23.91 -10.32
C LYS A 115 -1.55 23.47 -11.01
N VAL A 116 -1.65 22.37 -11.76
CA VAL A 116 -0.58 21.86 -12.61
C VAL A 116 -1.09 21.65 -14.03
N LEU A 117 -0.30 22.11 -15.01
CA LEU A 117 -0.52 21.83 -16.41
C LEU A 117 0.33 20.61 -16.79
N ILE A 118 -0.34 19.53 -17.16
CA ILE A 118 0.29 18.31 -17.67
C ILE A 118 -0.22 18.09 -19.09
N LYS A 119 0.70 18.01 -20.06
CA LYS A 119 0.36 17.71 -21.46
C LYS A 119 1.40 16.77 -22.08
N ARG A 120 1.04 16.18 -23.21
CA ARG A 120 1.95 15.38 -24.02
C ARG A 120 2.34 16.17 -25.26
N PHE A 121 3.63 16.18 -25.59
CA PHE A 121 4.10 16.68 -26.89
C PHE A 121 3.70 15.71 -28.01
N ALA A 122 3.87 16.12 -29.26
CA ALA A 122 3.45 15.34 -30.42
C ALA A 122 4.19 13.99 -30.56
N ASP A 123 5.39 13.88 -29.99
CA ASP A 123 6.22 12.68 -29.91
C ASP A 123 5.95 11.81 -28.66
N GLY A 124 5.04 12.25 -27.77
CA GLY A 124 4.67 11.55 -26.55
C GLY A 124 5.44 11.97 -25.29
N GLU A 125 6.39 12.89 -25.40
CA GLU A 125 7.13 13.42 -24.23
C GLU A 125 6.21 14.14 -23.24
N ILE A 126 6.56 14.06 -21.96
CA ILE A 126 5.74 14.61 -20.86
C ILE A 126 6.17 16.03 -20.57
N TYR A 127 5.23 16.96 -20.66
CA TYR A 127 5.40 18.32 -20.19
C TYR A 127 4.63 18.55 -18.90
N VAL A 128 5.31 19.08 -17.88
CA VAL A 128 4.70 19.50 -16.62
C VAL A 128 5.07 20.94 -16.34
N GLN A 129 4.08 21.75 -15.95
CA GLN A 129 4.29 23.11 -15.46
C GLN A 129 3.40 23.38 -14.24
N LEU A 130 4.02 23.71 -13.11
CA LEU A 130 3.33 24.22 -11.93
C LEU A 130 2.78 25.62 -12.25
N GLN A 131 1.48 25.85 -12.02
CA GLN A 131 0.80 27.11 -12.30
C GLN A 131 0.71 28.02 -11.07
N GLU A 132 1.39 27.66 -9.98
CA GLU A 132 1.47 28.42 -8.75
C GLU A 132 2.87 28.30 -8.11
N SER A 133 3.21 29.25 -7.24
CA SER A 133 4.48 29.21 -6.52
C SER A 133 4.47 28.11 -5.45
N VAL A 134 5.50 27.27 -5.46
CA VAL A 134 5.76 26.25 -4.43
C VAL A 134 7.00 26.57 -3.59
N ARG A 135 7.57 27.77 -3.75
CA ARG A 135 8.81 28.17 -3.08
C ARG A 135 8.64 28.12 -1.56
N GLY A 136 9.44 27.30 -0.89
CA GLY A 136 9.39 27.15 0.57
C GLY A 136 8.15 26.41 1.11
N CYS A 137 7.33 25.82 0.23
CA CYS A 137 6.19 24.99 0.59
C CYS A 137 6.60 23.53 0.82
N ASP A 138 5.83 22.81 1.65
CA ASP A 138 5.83 21.36 1.71
C ASP A 138 4.85 20.84 0.66
N VAL A 139 5.41 20.18 -0.36
CA VAL A 139 4.66 19.71 -1.51
C VAL A 139 4.37 18.22 -1.37
N PHE A 140 3.11 17.85 -1.58
CA PHE A 140 2.64 16.47 -1.64
C PHE A 140 2.21 16.15 -3.07
N LEU A 141 2.84 15.15 -3.68
CA LEU A 141 2.54 14.70 -5.04
C LEU A 141 1.77 13.39 -4.98
N VAL A 142 0.48 13.42 -5.30
CA VAL A 142 -0.38 12.22 -5.36
C VAL A 142 -0.32 11.64 -6.76
N GLN A 143 0.32 10.47 -6.90
CA GLN A 143 0.40 9.78 -8.18
C GLN A 143 0.59 8.26 -7.96
N PRO A 144 -0.47 7.45 -8.10
CA PRO A 144 -0.33 6.01 -8.27
C PRO A 144 0.50 5.70 -9.52
N THR A 145 1.35 4.68 -9.46
CA THR A 145 2.18 4.24 -10.60
C THR A 145 1.53 3.04 -11.30
N CYS A 146 0.24 3.19 -11.58
CA CYS A 146 -0.60 2.17 -12.23
C CYS A 146 -0.54 2.25 -13.75
N SER A 147 -1.25 1.37 -14.46
CA SER A 147 -1.29 1.39 -15.92
C SER A 147 -1.85 2.72 -16.45
N PRO A 148 -1.20 3.39 -17.42
CA PRO A 148 0.07 3.04 -18.06
C PRO A 148 1.30 3.34 -17.15
N VAL A 149 2.04 2.28 -16.80
CA VAL A 149 2.96 2.28 -15.63
C VAL A 149 4.15 3.22 -15.84
N ASN A 150 4.83 3.11 -16.98
CA ASN A 150 6.03 3.87 -17.26
C ASN A 150 5.73 5.36 -17.41
N GLU A 151 4.60 5.67 -18.04
CA GLU A 151 4.14 7.01 -18.32
C GLU A 151 3.76 7.73 -17.03
N ASN A 152 3.06 7.05 -16.12
CA ASN A 152 2.71 7.60 -14.81
C ASN A 152 3.95 7.77 -13.91
N LEU A 153 4.92 6.84 -14.01
CA LEU A 153 6.17 6.92 -13.28
C LEU A 153 7.07 8.06 -13.81
N MET A 154 7.20 8.20 -15.13
CA MET A 154 7.92 9.32 -15.75
C MET A 154 7.25 10.66 -15.45
N GLU A 155 5.92 10.72 -15.48
CA GLU A 155 5.19 11.93 -15.10
C GLU A 155 5.49 12.35 -13.67
N LEU A 156 5.53 11.39 -12.74
CA LEU A 156 5.90 11.63 -11.36
C LEU A 156 7.33 12.18 -11.24
N PHE A 157 8.31 11.61 -11.95
CA PHE A 157 9.68 12.12 -11.95
C PHE A 157 9.77 13.57 -12.45
N VAL A 158 9.07 13.89 -13.55
CA VAL A 158 9.05 15.26 -14.10
C VAL A 158 8.35 16.22 -13.14
N MET A 159 7.30 15.79 -12.43
CA MET A 159 6.65 16.59 -11.37
C MET A 159 7.59 16.87 -10.19
N ILE A 160 8.34 15.86 -9.73
CA ILE A 160 9.32 16.01 -8.64
C ILE A 160 10.41 17.01 -9.06
N ASP A 161 10.99 16.84 -10.24
CA ASP A 161 12.02 17.76 -10.76
C ASP A 161 11.49 19.19 -10.90
N ALA A 162 10.26 19.38 -11.39
CA ALA A 162 9.62 20.70 -11.46
C ALA A 162 9.48 21.35 -10.07
N CYS A 163 9.05 20.60 -9.05
CA CYS A 163 8.92 21.10 -7.68
C CYS A 163 10.29 21.46 -7.08
N ARG A 164 11.30 20.62 -7.29
CA ARG A 164 12.67 20.82 -6.82
C ARG A 164 13.27 22.09 -7.42
N ARG A 165 13.16 22.29 -8.73
CA ARG A 165 13.65 23.49 -9.43
C ARG A 165 12.87 24.74 -9.05
N ALA A 166 11.58 24.60 -8.73
CA ALA A 166 10.75 25.68 -8.20
C ALA A 166 11.02 25.99 -6.70
N SER A 167 12.05 25.38 -6.09
CA SER A 167 12.50 25.63 -4.71
C SER A 167 11.48 25.25 -3.64
N ALA A 168 10.75 24.14 -3.85
CA ALA A 168 9.99 23.51 -2.78
C ALA A 168 10.89 23.23 -1.56
N ARG A 169 10.34 23.38 -0.34
CA ARG A 169 11.08 23.07 0.90
C ARG A 169 11.25 21.57 1.07
N SER A 170 10.19 20.81 0.83
CA SER A 170 10.20 19.36 0.86
C SER A 170 9.20 18.79 -0.13
N ILE A 171 9.50 17.64 -0.71
CA ILE A 171 8.69 16.91 -1.68
C ILE A 171 8.36 15.54 -1.10
N THR A 172 7.12 15.35 -0.67
CA THR A 172 6.58 14.05 -0.26
C THR A 172 5.78 13.46 -1.40
N VAL A 173 6.14 12.24 -1.80
CA VAL A 173 5.43 11.54 -2.87
C VAL A 173 4.47 10.54 -2.27
N VAL A 174 3.19 10.67 -2.60
CA VAL A 174 2.13 9.76 -2.20
C VAL A 174 1.88 8.82 -3.37
N ILE A 175 2.29 7.55 -3.22
CA ILE A 175 2.13 6.48 -4.20
C ILE A 175 1.15 5.44 -3.66
N PRO A 176 -0.17 5.70 -3.80
CA PRO A 176 -1.24 4.76 -3.52
C PRO A 176 -0.97 3.30 -3.88
N TYR A 177 -0.65 3.06 -5.15
CA TYR A 177 -0.29 1.78 -5.72
C TYR A 177 1.12 1.91 -6.30
N PHE A 178 2.06 1.17 -5.72
CA PHE A 178 3.45 1.14 -6.18
C PHE A 178 3.59 0.11 -7.31
N GLY A 179 3.62 0.59 -8.55
CA GLY A 179 4.01 -0.17 -9.72
C GLY A 179 5.40 -0.79 -9.53
N TYR A 180 5.67 -1.88 -10.25
CA TYR A 180 6.89 -2.68 -10.10
C TYR A 180 7.12 -3.35 -8.74
N ALA A 181 6.25 -3.18 -7.73
CA ALA A 181 6.41 -3.79 -6.41
C ALA A 181 6.55 -5.33 -6.40
N ARG A 182 6.08 -6.02 -7.44
CA ARG A 182 6.20 -7.48 -7.59
C ARG A 182 7.59 -7.94 -8.05
N ALA A 183 8.41 -7.04 -8.60
CA ALA A 183 9.79 -7.31 -9.03
C ALA A 183 10.76 -6.86 -7.93
N ASP A 184 10.60 -7.41 -6.73
CA ASP A 184 11.36 -7.08 -5.52
C ASP A 184 12.61 -7.97 -5.32
N ARG A 185 12.64 -9.17 -5.90
CA ARG A 185 13.79 -10.06 -5.82
C ARG A 185 14.10 -10.70 -7.17
N LYS A 186 15.30 -11.27 -7.25
CA LYS A 186 15.69 -12.14 -8.36
C LYS A 186 15.18 -13.56 -8.06
N ALA A 187 14.12 -13.97 -8.74
CA ALA A 187 13.67 -15.36 -8.71
C ALA A 187 14.59 -16.24 -9.54
N GLN A 188 15.16 -15.70 -10.62
CA GLN A 188 16.13 -16.37 -11.49
C GLN A 188 17.39 -15.53 -11.72
N GLY A 189 18.43 -16.19 -12.24
CA GLY A 189 19.66 -15.52 -12.65
C GLY A 189 19.38 -14.43 -13.70
N ARG A 190 20.07 -13.30 -13.59
CA ARG A 190 20.03 -12.16 -14.55
C ARG A 190 18.70 -11.41 -14.64
N GLU A 191 17.80 -11.57 -13.68
CA GLU A 191 16.62 -10.71 -13.53
C GLU A 191 16.96 -9.34 -12.94
N ALA A 192 16.17 -8.33 -13.29
CA ALA A 192 16.21 -7.00 -12.70
C ALA A 192 15.36 -6.93 -11.43
N ILE A 193 15.80 -6.14 -10.45
CA ILE A 193 14.99 -5.79 -9.27
C ILE A 193 14.38 -4.41 -9.52
N THR A 194 13.29 -4.39 -10.30
CA THR A 194 12.70 -3.14 -10.79
C THR A 194 12.07 -2.31 -9.66
N ALA A 195 11.63 -2.95 -8.56
CA ALA A 195 11.19 -2.23 -7.37
C ALA A 195 12.32 -1.36 -6.77
N LYS A 196 13.54 -1.91 -6.63
CA LYS A 196 14.72 -1.16 -6.15
C LYS A 196 15.15 -0.11 -7.16
N LEU A 197 15.13 -0.42 -8.46
CA LEU A 197 15.41 0.58 -9.50
C LEU A 197 14.45 1.78 -9.38
N SER A 198 13.15 1.52 -9.25
CA SER A 198 12.13 2.56 -9.13
C SER A 198 12.30 3.40 -7.86
N ALA A 199 12.62 2.75 -6.73
CA ALA A 199 12.93 3.44 -5.47
C ALA A 199 14.17 4.34 -5.58
N ASN A 200 15.23 3.88 -6.26
CA ASN A 200 16.42 4.68 -6.52
C ASN A 200 16.10 5.90 -7.37
N LEU A 201 15.33 5.73 -8.44
CA LEU A 201 14.95 6.83 -9.33
C LEU A 201 14.08 7.88 -8.60
N LEU A 202 13.16 7.46 -7.73
CA LEU A 202 12.36 8.39 -6.91
C LEU A 202 13.24 9.21 -5.96
N THR A 203 14.23 8.56 -5.36
CA THR A 203 15.20 9.21 -4.46
C THR A 203 16.07 10.20 -5.25
N GLU A 204 16.63 9.76 -6.37
CA GLU A 204 17.52 10.58 -7.21
C GLU A 204 16.80 11.76 -7.87
N ALA A 205 15.53 11.59 -8.24
CA ALA A 205 14.69 12.69 -8.74
C ALA A 205 14.53 13.83 -7.70
N GLY A 206 14.72 13.53 -6.41
CA GLY A 206 14.69 14.51 -5.32
C GLY A 206 13.46 14.41 -4.43
N SER A 207 12.88 13.22 -4.27
CA SER A 207 11.84 12.99 -3.25
C SER A 207 12.48 12.95 -1.86
N ASP A 208 11.88 13.64 -0.89
CA ASP A 208 12.37 13.64 0.51
C ASP A 208 11.71 12.55 1.36
N ARG A 209 10.50 12.11 0.97
CA ARG A 209 9.70 11.11 1.67
C ARG A 209 8.74 10.44 0.70
N VAL A 210 8.45 9.16 0.94
CA VAL A 210 7.47 8.40 0.17
C VAL A 210 6.39 7.86 1.09
N ILE A 211 5.13 7.93 0.66
CA ILE A 211 3.99 7.31 1.32
C ILE A 211 3.45 6.23 0.38
N VAL A 212 3.38 4.98 0.83
CA VAL A 212 2.84 3.85 0.05
C VAL A 212 1.72 3.15 0.82
N CYS A 213 0.77 2.55 0.09
CA CYS A 213 -0.31 1.76 0.68
C CYS A 213 -0.18 0.28 0.31
N ASP A 214 -0.20 -0.60 1.30
CA ASP A 214 -0.11 -2.06 1.17
C ASP A 214 0.85 -2.49 0.05
N ILE A 215 2.14 -2.18 0.23
CA ILE A 215 3.18 -2.59 -0.72
C ILE A 215 3.25 -4.12 -0.77
N HIS A 216 3.45 -4.67 -1.97
CA HIS A 216 3.41 -6.12 -2.22
C HIS A 216 4.27 -6.93 -1.25
N SER A 217 5.47 -6.41 -0.97
CA SER A 217 6.48 -7.02 -0.11
C SER A 217 6.99 -5.96 0.86
N THR A 218 6.86 -6.18 2.16
CA THR A 218 7.27 -5.20 3.18
C THR A 218 8.78 -4.99 3.21
N GLN A 219 9.55 -5.96 2.71
CA GLN A 219 10.99 -5.84 2.52
C GLN A 219 11.35 -4.74 1.52
N ALA A 220 10.47 -4.43 0.56
CA ALA A 220 10.71 -3.39 -0.43
C ALA A 220 10.72 -1.98 0.18
N LEU A 221 10.21 -1.79 1.40
CA LEU A 221 10.37 -0.53 2.14
C LEU A 221 11.86 -0.21 2.40
N GLY A 222 12.69 -1.25 2.57
CA GLY A 222 14.14 -1.10 2.74
C GLY A 222 14.89 -0.75 1.44
N TYR A 223 14.20 -0.61 0.31
CA TYR A 223 14.81 -0.14 -0.94
C TYR A 223 14.96 1.37 -1.02
N PHE A 224 14.22 2.12 -0.21
CA PHE A 224 14.29 3.56 -0.22
C PHE A 224 15.38 4.03 0.74
N ASP A 225 16.25 4.91 0.25
CA ASP A 225 17.29 5.55 1.08
C ASP A 225 16.73 6.78 1.84
N ILE A 226 15.42 7.04 1.67
CA ILE A 226 14.63 8.13 2.27
C ILE A 226 13.51 7.55 3.14
N PRO A 227 12.94 8.31 4.10
CA PRO A 227 11.83 7.86 4.91
C PRO A 227 10.62 7.40 4.09
N VAL A 228 10.07 6.24 4.45
CA VAL A 228 8.87 5.68 3.85
C VAL A 228 7.80 5.43 4.90
N ASP A 229 6.62 5.99 4.69
CA ASP A 229 5.46 5.70 5.51
C ASP A 229 4.60 4.64 4.78
N HIS A 230 4.45 3.48 5.42
CA HIS A 230 3.63 2.39 4.91
C HIS A 230 2.24 2.40 5.58
N ILE A 231 1.23 2.75 4.79
CA ILE A 231 -0.17 2.77 5.20
C ILE A 231 -0.80 1.42 4.87
N HIS A 232 -1.70 0.96 5.73
CA HIS A 232 -2.46 -0.27 5.52
C HIS A 232 -3.92 0.05 5.19
N GLY A 233 -4.44 -0.53 4.10
CA GLY A 233 -5.85 -0.46 3.72
C GLY A 233 -6.75 -1.43 4.51
N GLN A 234 -6.14 -2.39 5.20
CA GLN A 234 -6.84 -3.40 6.01
C GLN A 234 -7.95 -2.83 6.94
N PRO A 235 -7.73 -1.74 7.73
CA PRO A 235 -8.76 -1.23 8.64
C PRO A 235 -10.07 -0.86 7.93
N VAL A 236 -9.97 -0.24 6.75
CA VAL A 236 -11.15 0.17 5.97
C VAL A 236 -11.93 -1.05 5.46
N ILE A 237 -11.23 -2.11 5.06
CA ILE A 237 -11.86 -3.37 4.65
C ILE A 237 -12.57 -4.01 5.84
N LEU A 238 -11.95 -4.01 7.03
CA LEU A 238 -12.55 -4.55 8.25
C LEU A 238 -13.80 -3.77 8.66
N ASP A 239 -13.75 -2.45 8.64
CA ASP A 239 -14.90 -1.59 8.95
C ASP A 239 -16.05 -1.86 7.97
N TYR A 240 -15.75 -2.02 6.68
CA TYR A 240 -16.75 -2.40 5.69
C TYR A 240 -17.36 -3.77 5.99
N LEU A 241 -16.53 -4.79 6.26
CA LEU A 241 -17.02 -6.13 6.60
C LEU A 241 -17.85 -6.12 7.88
N ALA A 242 -17.48 -5.32 8.88
CA ALA A 242 -18.23 -5.18 10.13
C ALA A 242 -19.59 -4.48 9.93
N SER A 243 -19.68 -3.55 8.97
CA SER A 243 -20.95 -2.90 8.61
C SER A 243 -21.91 -3.83 7.85
N LYS A 244 -21.41 -4.92 7.28
CA LYS A 244 -22.20 -5.95 6.61
C LYS A 244 -22.46 -7.08 7.60
N THR A 245 -23.71 -7.45 7.82
CA THR A 245 -24.09 -8.61 8.64
C THR A 245 -23.76 -9.91 7.89
N ILE A 246 -22.46 -10.25 7.76
CA ILE A 246 -21.99 -11.30 6.84
C ILE A 246 -22.21 -12.71 7.40
N SER A 247 -21.87 -12.97 8.67
CA SER A 247 -22.22 -14.16 9.46
C SER A 247 -21.35 -14.14 10.74
N LYS A 248 -21.70 -14.94 11.75
CA LYS A 248 -20.83 -15.17 12.93
C LYS A 248 -19.77 -16.25 12.67
N ASP A 249 -20.02 -17.16 11.74
CA ASP A 249 -19.11 -18.28 11.44
C ASP A 249 -18.33 -17.98 10.16
N LEU A 250 -17.14 -17.42 10.35
CA LEU A 250 -16.29 -16.92 9.29
C LEU A 250 -14.90 -17.54 9.37
N VAL A 251 -14.25 -17.64 8.22
CA VAL A 251 -12.89 -18.13 8.08
C VAL A 251 -12.12 -17.20 7.15
N VAL A 252 -10.96 -16.72 7.59
CA VAL A 252 -10.09 -15.91 6.74
C VAL A 252 -9.23 -16.86 5.90
N VAL A 253 -9.14 -16.59 4.61
CA VAL A 253 -8.44 -17.44 3.66
C VAL A 253 -7.29 -16.68 3.00
N SER A 254 -6.10 -17.29 3.02
CA SER A 254 -5.01 -16.85 2.15
C SER A 254 -5.13 -17.53 0.79
N PRO A 255 -5.28 -16.79 -0.32
CA PRO A 255 -5.46 -17.38 -1.65
C PRO A 255 -4.18 -18.02 -2.21
N ASP A 256 -3.03 -17.72 -1.61
CA ASP A 256 -1.75 -18.37 -1.84
C ASP A 256 -0.90 -18.43 -0.56
N VAL A 257 0.28 -19.04 -0.64
CA VAL A 257 1.23 -19.16 0.48
C VAL A 257 1.90 -17.83 0.81
N GLY A 258 2.05 -16.92 -0.16
CA GLY A 258 2.69 -15.61 0.03
C GLY A 258 1.86 -14.66 0.89
N GLY A 259 0.53 -14.72 0.78
CA GLY A 259 -0.42 -13.90 1.51
C GLY A 259 -0.68 -14.31 2.96
N VAL A 260 -0.11 -15.44 3.44
CA VAL A 260 -0.49 -16.04 4.74
C VAL A 260 -0.25 -15.10 5.92
N VAL A 261 0.84 -14.33 5.89
CA VAL A 261 1.16 -13.35 6.94
C VAL A 261 0.08 -12.25 7.00
N ARG A 262 -0.37 -11.78 5.83
CA ARG A 262 -1.43 -10.77 5.69
C ARG A 262 -2.78 -11.32 6.15
N ALA A 263 -3.15 -12.51 5.68
CA ALA A 263 -4.38 -13.19 6.07
C ALA A 263 -4.44 -13.45 7.58
N ARG A 264 -3.33 -13.85 8.21
CA ARG A 264 -3.24 -14.03 9.67
C ARG A 264 -3.40 -12.70 10.43
N ALA A 265 -2.75 -11.63 9.96
CA ALA A 265 -2.92 -10.30 10.55
C ALA A 265 -4.36 -9.77 10.38
N PHE A 266 -5.04 -10.18 9.32
CA PHE A 266 -6.46 -9.94 9.09
C PHE A 266 -7.34 -10.69 10.08
N ALA A 267 -7.15 -12.00 10.20
CA ALA A 267 -7.87 -12.87 11.09
C ALA A 267 -7.81 -12.41 12.56
N LYS A 268 -6.63 -11.99 13.02
CA LYS A 268 -6.43 -11.48 14.38
C LYS A 268 -7.31 -10.28 14.72
N LYS A 269 -7.54 -9.37 13.75
CA LYS A 269 -8.40 -8.19 13.95
C LYS A 269 -9.88 -8.52 13.82
N LEU A 270 -10.21 -9.64 13.17
CA LEU A 270 -11.57 -10.14 13.00
C LEU A 270 -11.89 -11.17 14.11
N SER A 271 -11.72 -10.77 15.37
CA SER A 271 -11.98 -11.60 16.56
C SER A 271 -11.25 -12.95 16.56
N ASP A 272 -9.97 -12.96 16.18
CA ASP A 272 -9.15 -14.18 16.08
C ASP A 272 -9.81 -15.29 15.24
N ALA A 273 -10.36 -14.90 14.09
CA ALA A 273 -10.99 -15.80 13.13
C ALA A 273 -10.09 -17.00 12.77
N PRO A 274 -10.67 -18.19 12.51
CA PRO A 274 -9.96 -19.30 11.90
C PRO A 274 -9.26 -18.89 10.58
N LEU A 275 -8.10 -19.47 10.33
CA LEU A 275 -7.30 -19.25 9.11
C LEU A 275 -7.31 -20.52 8.25
N ALA A 276 -7.56 -20.36 6.96
CA ALA A 276 -7.32 -21.38 5.95
C ALA A 276 -6.34 -20.87 4.88
N ILE A 277 -5.65 -21.79 4.22
CA ILE A 277 -4.60 -21.49 3.24
C ILE A 277 -4.83 -22.34 2.01
N VAL A 278 -4.80 -21.70 0.84
CA VAL A 278 -4.81 -22.38 -0.44
C VAL A 278 -3.36 -22.58 -0.89
N ASP A 279 -2.90 -23.83 -0.91
CA ASP A 279 -1.57 -24.22 -1.41
C ASP A 279 -1.70 -24.65 -2.88
N LYS A 280 -1.16 -23.83 -3.78
CA LYS A 280 -1.10 -24.11 -5.21
C LYS A 280 0.21 -24.81 -5.55
N ARG A 281 0.18 -26.13 -5.74
CA ARG A 281 1.36 -26.88 -6.20
C ARG A 281 1.31 -27.11 -7.70
N ARG A 282 2.38 -26.68 -8.39
CA ARG A 282 2.62 -27.01 -9.81
C ARG A 282 3.39 -28.33 -9.87
N GLN A 283 2.76 -29.41 -10.30
CA GLN A 283 3.44 -30.72 -10.43
C GLN A 283 4.26 -30.88 -11.73
N GLY A 284 4.32 -29.87 -12.60
CA GLY A 284 5.17 -29.88 -13.79
C GLY A 284 4.77 -28.82 -14.80
N HIS A 285 5.53 -28.68 -15.89
CA HIS A 285 5.28 -27.66 -16.92
C HIS A 285 4.02 -27.88 -17.78
N ASN A 286 3.34 -29.03 -17.69
CA ASN A 286 2.16 -29.37 -18.50
C ASN A 286 1.10 -30.19 -17.73
N MET A 287 1.10 -30.16 -16.39
CA MET A 287 0.11 -30.89 -15.57
C MET A 287 -0.88 -29.93 -14.92
N SER A 288 -2.13 -30.38 -14.79
CA SER A 288 -3.21 -29.63 -14.14
C SER A 288 -2.79 -29.14 -12.75
N GLU A 289 -3.13 -27.90 -12.44
CA GLU A 289 -2.79 -27.27 -11.17
C GLU A 289 -3.54 -27.97 -10.04
N VAL A 290 -2.82 -28.62 -9.12
CA VAL A 290 -3.44 -29.24 -7.94
C VAL A 290 -3.47 -28.19 -6.83
N MET A 291 -4.68 -27.82 -6.41
CA MET A 291 -4.93 -26.88 -5.34
C MET A 291 -5.31 -27.66 -4.09
N HIS A 292 -4.59 -27.45 -2.99
CA HIS A 292 -4.90 -28.06 -1.70
C HIS A 292 -5.40 -26.99 -0.72
N LEU A 293 -6.47 -27.29 0.00
CA LEU A 293 -6.95 -26.45 1.09
C LEU A 293 -6.39 -26.97 2.42
N ILE A 294 -5.76 -26.08 3.18
CA ILE A 294 -5.32 -26.34 4.54
C ILE A 294 -6.20 -25.51 5.47
N GLY A 295 -7.04 -26.17 6.26
CA GLY A 295 -8.01 -25.52 7.15
C GLY A 295 -9.45 -25.94 6.83
N ASP A 296 -10.37 -25.70 7.76
CA ASP A 296 -11.77 -26.08 7.62
C ASP A 296 -12.65 -24.87 7.27
N VAL A 297 -13.29 -24.96 6.10
CA VAL A 297 -14.15 -23.92 5.52
C VAL A 297 -15.61 -24.37 5.36
N LYS A 298 -15.91 -25.62 5.72
CA LYS A 298 -17.22 -26.22 5.44
C LYS A 298 -18.31 -25.54 6.26
N GLY A 299 -19.35 -25.05 5.58
CA GLY A 299 -20.46 -24.33 6.20
C GLY A 299 -20.13 -22.94 6.72
N LYS A 300 -18.92 -22.41 6.43
CA LYS A 300 -18.48 -21.09 6.89
C LYS A 300 -18.48 -20.07 5.75
N VAL A 301 -18.49 -18.79 6.13
CA VAL A 301 -18.21 -17.70 5.19
C VAL A 301 -16.70 -17.50 5.04
N ALA A 302 -16.18 -17.77 3.85
CA ALA A 302 -14.77 -17.63 3.55
C ALA A 302 -14.43 -16.21 3.09
N ILE A 303 -13.51 -15.53 3.77
CA ILE A 303 -13.02 -14.18 3.46
C ILE A 303 -11.59 -14.31 2.96
N MET A 304 -11.41 -14.34 1.65
CA MET A 304 -10.09 -14.30 1.01
C MET A 304 -9.49 -12.90 1.13
N VAL A 305 -8.22 -12.79 1.50
CA VAL A 305 -7.52 -11.51 1.66
C VAL A 305 -6.22 -11.52 0.87
N ASP A 306 -6.06 -10.53 -0.01
CA ASP A 306 -4.85 -10.32 -0.80
C ASP A 306 -4.45 -8.84 -0.89
N ASP A 307 -3.23 -8.51 -1.31
CA ASP A 307 -2.83 -7.11 -1.53
C ASP A 307 -3.43 -6.59 -2.84
N MET A 308 -3.48 -7.42 -3.88
CA MET A 308 -3.94 -6.98 -5.20
C MET A 308 -4.67 -8.07 -5.97
N ILE A 309 -5.56 -7.66 -6.88
CA ILE A 309 -6.18 -8.55 -7.87
C ILE A 309 -5.80 -8.07 -9.26
N ASP A 310 -5.00 -8.86 -9.99
CA ASP A 310 -4.49 -8.50 -11.32
C ASP A 310 -5.26 -9.19 -12.46
N THR A 311 -5.07 -10.50 -12.63
CA THR A 311 -5.78 -11.30 -13.64
C THR A 311 -7.03 -11.99 -13.08
N ALA A 312 -7.29 -11.84 -11.79
CA ALA A 312 -8.29 -12.56 -11.00
C ALA A 312 -8.13 -14.09 -10.93
N GLY A 313 -7.22 -14.72 -11.68
CA GLY A 313 -7.07 -16.18 -11.74
C GLY A 313 -6.83 -16.86 -10.39
N THR A 314 -5.95 -16.30 -9.54
CA THR A 314 -5.70 -16.85 -8.20
C THR A 314 -6.96 -16.85 -7.34
N ILE A 315 -7.67 -15.72 -7.31
CA ILE A 315 -8.89 -15.53 -6.51
C ILE A 315 -10.04 -16.39 -7.03
N THR A 316 -10.19 -16.54 -8.35
CA THR A 316 -11.27 -17.35 -8.93
C THR A 316 -11.04 -18.85 -8.75
N SER A 317 -9.81 -19.34 -8.94
CA SER A 317 -9.46 -20.72 -8.63
C SER A 317 -9.60 -21.04 -7.15
N ALA A 318 -9.17 -20.13 -6.26
CA ALA A 318 -9.33 -20.29 -4.82
C ALA A 318 -10.82 -20.33 -4.42
N ALA A 319 -11.65 -19.43 -4.96
CA ALA A 319 -13.09 -19.43 -4.69
C ALA A 319 -13.79 -20.70 -5.16
N ALA A 320 -13.43 -21.21 -6.35
CA ALA A 320 -13.98 -22.47 -6.86
C ALA A 320 -13.66 -23.64 -5.91
N LEU A 321 -12.41 -23.73 -5.43
CA LEU A 321 -12.01 -24.73 -4.44
C LEU A 321 -12.79 -24.57 -3.12
N LEU A 322 -12.89 -23.36 -2.59
CA LEU A 322 -13.62 -23.10 -1.34
C LEU A 322 -15.10 -23.52 -1.45
N LYS A 323 -15.73 -23.28 -2.60
CA LYS A 323 -17.09 -23.74 -2.87
C LYS A 323 -17.20 -25.26 -2.97
N GLN A 324 -16.23 -25.93 -3.59
CA GLN A 324 -16.17 -27.40 -3.64
C GLN A 324 -16.00 -28.02 -2.25
N GLU A 325 -15.23 -27.38 -1.38
CA GLU A 325 -15.02 -27.78 0.03
C GLU A 325 -16.19 -27.39 0.95
N GLY A 326 -17.25 -26.79 0.41
CA GLY A 326 -18.51 -26.54 1.11
C GLY A 326 -18.63 -25.19 1.82
N ALA A 327 -17.86 -24.17 1.41
CA ALA A 327 -18.03 -22.81 1.94
C ALA A 327 -19.41 -22.23 1.58
N GLU A 328 -20.10 -21.65 2.58
CA GLU A 328 -21.43 -21.05 2.43
C GLU A 328 -21.39 -19.88 1.44
N ALA A 329 -20.46 -18.95 1.67
CA ALA A 329 -20.21 -17.79 0.82
C ALA A 329 -18.71 -17.52 0.73
N VAL A 330 -18.29 -16.88 -0.35
CA VAL A 330 -16.90 -16.49 -0.57
C VAL A 330 -16.85 -15.00 -0.86
N TYR A 331 -16.07 -14.28 -0.04
CA TYR A 331 -15.75 -12.88 -0.19
C TYR A 331 -14.28 -12.73 -0.56
N ALA A 332 -13.96 -11.98 -1.61
CA ALA A 332 -12.57 -11.62 -1.91
C ALA A 332 -12.32 -10.17 -1.52
N CYS A 333 -11.28 -9.94 -0.72
CA CYS A 333 -10.86 -8.63 -0.25
C CYS A 333 -9.46 -8.30 -0.78
N SER A 334 -9.29 -7.15 -1.42
CA SER A 334 -7.95 -6.65 -1.77
C SER A 334 -7.82 -5.14 -1.71
N THR A 335 -6.59 -4.66 -1.52
CA THR A 335 -6.29 -3.23 -1.51
C THR A 335 -6.18 -2.68 -2.92
N HIS A 336 -5.57 -3.40 -3.86
CA HIS A 336 -5.29 -2.89 -5.20
C HIS A 336 -6.05 -3.66 -6.29
N ALA A 337 -6.98 -2.96 -6.96
CA ALA A 337 -7.83 -3.45 -8.03
C ALA A 337 -7.19 -3.35 -9.42
N VAL A 338 -6.09 -4.07 -9.67
CA VAL A 338 -5.31 -3.91 -10.91
C VAL A 338 -6.10 -4.32 -12.16
N PHE A 339 -6.89 -5.40 -12.07
CA PHE A 339 -7.86 -5.88 -13.08
C PHE A 339 -7.44 -5.66 -14.55
N ARG A 340 -6.31 -6.24 -14.96
CA ARG A 340 -5.87 -6.17 -16.36
C ARG A 340 -6.80 -7.01 -17.25
N PHE A 341 -6.94 -6.59 -18.51
CA PHE A 341 -7.65 -7.29 -19.58
C PHE A 341 -9.14 -7.59 -19.36
N GLY A 342 -9.89 -6.75 -18.65
CA GLY A 342 -11.32 -7.05 -18.44
C GLY A 342 -11.58 -8.16 -17.42
N SER A 343 -10.57 -8.57 -16.64
CA SER A 343 -10.69 -9.69 -15.69
C SER A 343 -11.76 -9.48 -14.61
N TRP A 344 -12.27 -8.26 -14.43
CA TRP A 344 -13.43 -7.98 -13.57
C TRP A 344 -14.68 -8.80 -13.95
N PHE A 345 -14.87 -9.14 -15.23
CA PHE A 345 -16.01 -9.94 -15.70
C PHE A 345 -15.98 -11.39 -15.18
N ILE A 346 -14.78 -11.94 -14.94
CA ILE A 346 -14.60 -13.33 -14.46
C ILE A 346 -15.06 -13.44 -13.00
N VAL A 347 -14.99 -12.33 -12.27
CA VAL A 347 -15.25 -12.29 -10.83
C VAL A 347 -16.75 -12.22 -10.52
N THR A 348 -17.56 -11.67 -11.42
CA THR A 348 -18.97 -11.34 -11.18
C THR A 348 -19.95 -12.52 -11.19
N SER A 349 -19.53 -13.75 -11.49
CA SER A 349 -20.44 -14.92 -11.58
C SER A 349 -20.39 -15.87 -10.38
N MET A 350 -19.34 -15.83 -9.54
CA MET A 350 -19.13 -16.84 -8.49
C MET A 350 -18.75 -16.29 -7.10
N ILE A 351 -18.44 -14.99 -6.97
CA ILE A 351 -17.79 -14.42 -5.77
C ILE A 351 -18.35 -13.04 -5.44
N HIS A 352 -18.63 -12.77 -4.17
CA HIS A 352 -18.82 -11.39 -3.71
C HIS A 352 -17.45 -10.74 -3.56
N VAL A 353 -17.13 -9.71 -4.35
CA VAL A 353 -15.79 -9.13 -4.35
C VAL A 353 -15.80 -7.72 -3.80
N ILE A 354 -15.07 -7.54 -2.73
CA ILE A 354 -14.93 -6.30 -1.99
C ILE A 354 -13.52 -5.80 -2.29
N VAL A 355 -13.40 -4.65 -2.93
CA VAL A 355 -12.10 -4.13 -3.30
C VAL A 355 -11.98 -2.69 -2.83
N LEU A 356 -10.82 -2.34 -2.28
CA LEU A 356 -10.52 -0.97 -1.92
C LEU A 356 -10.02 -0.20 -3.15
N ILE A 357 -10.92 0.08 -4.09
CA ILE A 357 -10.55 0.53 -5.45
C ILE A 357 -9.98 1.96 -5.47
N HIS A 358 -9.98 2.72 -4.37
CA HIS A 358 -9.69 4.16 -4.44
C HIS A 358 -8.27 4.53 -4.96
N TRP A 359 -7.31 3.60 -4.95
CA TRP A 359 -5.94 3.85 -5.40
C TRP A 359 -5.73 3.74 -6.92
N LEU A 360 -6.69 3.19 -7.66
CA LEU A 360 -6.63 2.97 -9.12
C LEU A 360 -7.87 3.56 -9.78
N VAL A 361 -7.74 4.31 -10.88
CA VAL A 361 -8.90 4.81 -11.61
C VAL A 361 -9.69 3.61 -12.16
N ALA A 362 -10.91 3.42 -11.68
CA ALA A 362 -11.85 2.49 -12.26
C ALA A 362 -12.11 2.94 -13.71
N LYS A 363 -11.73 2.13 -14.69
CA LYS A 363 -11.92 2.48 -16.10
C LYS A 363 -13.39 2.48 -16.52
N GLU A 364 -14.26 1.81 -15.75
CA GLU A 364 -15.72 1.77 -15.94
C GLU A 364 -16.43 1.63 -14.59
N PRO A 365 -17.70 2.06 -14.46
CA PRO A 365 -18.46 1.88 -13.23
C PRO A 365 -18.49 0.39 -12.87
N CYS A 366 -18.07 0.06 -11.64
CA CYS A 366 -18.11 -1.31 -11.14
C CYS A 366 -19.56 -1.81 -11.14
N TYR A 367 -19.91 -2.67 -12.10
CA TYR A 367 -21.22 -3.31 -12.19
C TYR A 367 -21.27 -4.57 -11.30
N GLY A 368 -22.34 -4.74 -10.53
CA GLY A 368 -22.68 -6.00 -9.85
C GLY A 368 -21.96 -6.27 -8.51
N MET A 369 -21.31 -7.44 -8.39
CA MET A 369 -20.75 -7.98 -7.14
C MET A 369 -19.44 -7.33 -6.68
N ILE A 370 -18.86 -6.42 -7.47
CA ILE A 370 -17.64 -5.68 -7.13
C ILE A 370 -18.02 -4.39 -6.39
N ARG A 371 -17.55 -4.25 -5.14
CA ARG A 371 -17.76 -3.05 -4.33
C ARG A 371 -16.46 -2.28 -4.17
N GLN A 372 -16.47 -1.00 -4.56
CA GLN A 372 -15.41 -0.03 -4.28
C GLN A 372 -15.63 0.61 -2.92
N ILE A 373 -14.66 0.48 -2.02
CA ILE A 373 -14.65 1.23 -0.75
C ILE A 373 -13.69 2.41 -0.89
N GLY A 374 -14.18 3.62 -0.63
CA GLY A 374 -13.33 4.81 -0.54
C GLY A 374 -12.64 4.87 0.82
N PHE A 375 -11.37 5.28 0.86
CA PHE A 375 -10.64 5.47 2.13
C PHE A 375 -11.30 6.53 3.03
N MET A 376 -12.10 7.43 2.45
CA MET A 376 -12.73 8.57 3.14
C MET A 376 -14.27 8.61 3.08
N PHE A 377 -14.92 7.79 2.24
CA PHE A 377 -16.30 8.07 1.80
C PHE A 377 -17.41 7.16 2.32
N ASP A 378 -17.12 6.05 3.00
CA ASP A 378 -18.20 5.14 3.41
C ASP A 378 -18.91 5.55 4.72
N GLN A 379 -18.46 6.60 5.41
CA GLN A 379 -19.22 7.17 6.53
C GLN A 379 -20.26 8.21 6.12
N TYR A 380 -20.18 8.82 4.93
CA TYR A 380 -21.04 9.95 4.55
C TYR A 380 -22.27 9.60 3.70
N LYS A 381 -22.40 8.35 3.23
CA LYS A 381 -23.52 7.94 2.35
C LYS A 381 -24.76 7.46 3.09
N ASN A 382 -24.68 7.19 4.39
CA ASN A 382 -25.87 6.79 5.17
C ASN A 382 -26.80 7.96 5.51
N ASP A 383 -26.37 9.21 5.35
CA ASP A 383 -27.16 10.39 5.76
C ASP A 383 -27.90 11.09 4.60
N ARG A 384 -27.96 10.49 3.39
CA ARG A 384 -28.68 11.08 2.24
C ARG A 384 -29.59 10.12 1.48
N VAL A 385 -30.14 9.12 2.17
CA VAL A 385 -31.26 8.29 1.63
C VAL A 385 -32.54 8.43 2.48
N GLU A 386 -32.51 9.18 3.58
CA GLU A 386 -33.71 9.63 4.29
C GLU A 386 -33.74 11.16 4.37
N GLN A 387 -34.22 11.80 3.31
CA GLN A 387 -35.00 13.05 3.34
C GLN A 387 -35.67 13.33 2.00
#